data_AF-A0A0G1PAM7-F1
#
_entry.id   AF-A0A0G1PAM7-F1
#
_cell.length_a   1.000
_cell.length_b   1.000
_cell.length_c   1.000
_cell.angle_alpha   90.00
_cell.angle_beta   90.00
_cell.angle_gamma   90.00
#
_symmetry.space_group_name_H-M   'P 1'
#
loop_
_entity.id
_entity.type
_entity.pdbx_description
1 polymer ?
#
loop_
_entity_poly.entity_id
_entity_poly.type
_entity_poly.pdbx_seq_one_letter_code
_entity_poly.pdbx_strand_id
1 'polypeptide(L)'
;MLRLKKSRYAREPRQRRGEAQHATCPLPCAKLTAMLDRIFGLFSHDIGIDLGTANTLVYVKGKGILIREPSVVTIHKKTKEVLAVGAAAKRMPLACHQA
;
A
#
# COMPACT_ATOMS: atom_id res chain seq x y z
N MET A 1 2.31 2.17 34.99
CA MET A 1 1.02 2.18 34.26
C MET A 1 1.28 2.45 32.77
N LEU A 2 1.64 1.41 32.01
CA LEU A 2 2.00 1.53 30.59
C LEU A 2 0.74 1.73 29.75
N ARG A 3 0.55 2.97 29.30
CA ARG A 3 -0.51 3.38 28.39
C ARG A 3 -0.24 2.74 27.02
N LEU A 4 -0.83 1.57 26.78
CA LEU A 4 -0.80 0.88 25.49
C LEU A 4 -1.30 1.83 24.41
N LYS A 5 -0.39 2.33 23.56
CA LYS A 5 -0.72 3.09 22.35
C LYS A 5 -1.46 2.13 21.42
N LYS A 6 -2.80 2.18 21.50
CA LYS A 6 -3.74 1.49 20.63
C LYS A 6 -3.25 1.54 19.18
N SER A 7 -3.07 0.35 18.65
CA SER A 7 -2.98 0.00 17.24
C SER A 7 -3.64 1.04 16.33
N ARG A 8 -2.83 1.85 15.65
CA ARG A 8 -3.28 2.83 14.65
C ARG A 8 -3.69 2.18 13.33
N TYR A 9 -3.86 0.86 13.29
CA TYR A 9 -4.21 0.12 12.08
C TYR A 9 -5.73 0.04 11.83
N ALA A 10 -6.54 0.47 12.81
CA ALA A 10 -7.99 0.49 12.71
C ALA A 10 -8.55 1.92 12.58
N ARG A 11 -7.96 2.75 11.72
CA ARG A 11 -8.63 3.99 11.29
C ARG A 11 -9.29 3.73 9.95
N GLU A 12 -10.62 3.65 9.98
CA GLU A 12 -11.51 3.60 8.84
C GLU A 12 -11.08 4.60 7.75
N PRO A 13 -11.19 4.24 6.46
CA PRO A 13 -10.88 5.15 5.38
C PRO A 13 -11.86 6.32 5.45
N ARG A 14 -11.31 7.51 5.74
CA ARG A 14 -12.03 8.78 5.78
C ARG A 14 -12.67 8.99 4.39
N GLN A 15 -13.98 8.87 4.33
CA GLN A 15 -14.81 9.05 3.16
C GLN A 15 -14.62 10.47 2.59
N ARG A 16 -13.74 10.62 1.59
CA ARG A 16 -13.76 11.82 0.75
C ARG A 16 -14.84 11.64 -0.30
N ARG A 17 -16.06 12.08 0.02
CA ARG A 17 -16.98 12.60 -1.02
C ARG A 17 -16.38 13.93 -1.48
N GLY A 18 -15.56 13.88 -2.52
CA GLY A 18 -15.27 15.04 -3.33
C GLY A 18 -16.29 15.07 -4.45
N GLU A 19 -17.16 16.07 -4.44
CA GLU A 19 -18.10 16.39 -5.50
C GLU A 19 -17.33 16.65 -6.80
N ALA A 20 -17.23 15.66 -7.66
CA ALA A 20 -16.94 15.89 -9.07
C ALA A 20 -18.25 16.36 -9.71
N GLN A 21 -18.34 17.68 -9.87
CA GLN A 21 -19.46 18.37 -10.48
C GLN A 21 -19.76 17.79 -11.87
N HIS A 22 -21.05 17.66 -12.14
CA HIS A 22 -21.67 17.30 -13.41
C HIS A 22 -20.92 17.81 -14.65
N ALA A 23 -20.39 16.87 -15.43
CA ALA A 23 -20.37 16.98 -16.89
C ALA A 23 -21.25 15.85 -17.43
N THR A 24 -22.55 16.10 -17.60
CA THR A 24 -23.50 15.14 -18.17
C THR A 24 -23.25 15.01 -19.67
N CYS A 25 -22.61 13.92 -20.11
CA CYS A 25 -22.61 13.51 -21.52
C CYS A 25 -24.03 13.12 -21.95
N PRO A 26 -24.58 13.67 -23.05
CA PRO A 26 -25.94 13.39 -23.49
C PRO A 26 -25.97 12.23 -24.50
N LEU A 27 -25.52 11.04 -24.12
CA LEU A 27 -25.59 9.85 -24.99
C LEU A 27 -25.95 8.57 -24.22
N PRO A 28 -26.81 7.69 -24.79
CA PRO A 28 -27.29 6.47 -24.14
C PRO A 28 -26.27 5.30 -24.24
N CYS A 29 -24.98 5.57 -24.03
CA CYS A 29 -23.91 4.58 -24.17
C CYS A 29 -23.57 3.85 -22.85
N ALA A 30 -24.01 4.37 -21.70
CA ALA A 30 -23.50 3.95 -20.39
C ALA A 30 -24.42 3.03 -19.57
N LYS A 31 -25.09 2.04 -20.18
CA LYS A 31 -25.91 1.06 -19.41
C LYS A 31 -25.30 -0.34 -19.32
N LEU A 32 -24.45 -0.75 -20.26
CA LEU A 32 -23.87 -2.10 -20.26
C LEU A 32 -22.55 -2.20 -19.47
N THR A 33 -21.74 -1.14 -19.46
CA THR A 33 -20.50 -1.07 -18.66
C THR A 33 -20.77 -0.99 -17.16
N ALA A 34 -21.82 -0.26 -16.76
CA ALA A 34 -22.15 -0.03 -15.35
C ALA A 34 -22.50 -1.30 -14.55
N MET A 35 -23.01 -2.37 -15.19
CA MET A 35 -23.23 -3.65 -14.52
C MET A 35 -21.94 -4.46 -14.36
N LEU A 36 -21.04 -4.46 -15.35
CA LEU A 36 -19.74 -5.12 -15.24
C LEU A 36 -18.83 -4.40 -14.23
N ASP A 37 -18.82 -3.06 -14.24
CA ASP A 37 -18.04 -2.25 -13.29
C ASP A 37 -18.43 -2.52 -11.83
N ARG A 38 -19.71 -2.82 -11.57
CA ARG A 38 -20.19 -3.22 -10.23
C ARG A 38 -19.70 -4.61 -9.84
N ILE A 39 -19.69 -5.55 -10.77
CA ILE A 39 -19.18 -6.91 -10.53
C ILE A 39 -17.66 -6.82 -10.25
N PHE A 40 -16.89 -6.11 -11.09
CA PHE A 40 -15.45 -5.95 -10.89
C PHE A 40 -15.08 -5.09 -9.66
N GLY A 41 -15.92 -4.12 -9.28
CA GLY A 41 -15.75 -3.33 -8.05
C GLY A 41 -15.98 -4.12 -6.76
N LEU A 42 -16.77 -5.19 -6.79
CA LEU A 42 -16.86 -6.14 -5.66
C LEU A 42 -15.59 -7.01 -5.50
N PHE A 43 -14.81 -7.17 -6.58
CA PHE A 43 -13.55 -7.91 -6.59
C PHE A 43 -12.31 -7.00 -6.49
N SER A 44 -12.48 -5.67 -6.45
CA SER A 44 -11.36 -4.75 -6.24
C SER A 44 -10.84 -4.91 -4.82
N HIS A 45 -9.60 -5.38 -4.68
CA HIS A 45 -8.95 -5.50 -3.39
C HIS A 45 -8.60 -4.09 -2.90
N ASP A 46 -9.26 -3.62 -1.85
CA ASP A 46 -8.87 -2.38 -1.16
C ASP A 46 -7.53 -2.63 -0.44
N ILE A 47 -6.45 -2.01 -0.93
CA ILE A 47 -5.09 -2.12 -0.38
C ILE A 47 -4.70 -0.81 0.31
N GLY A 48 -4.20 -0.89 1.53
CA GLY A 48 -3.55 0.22 2.24
C GLY A 48 -2.06 -0.04 2.39
N ILE A 49 -1.21 0.94 2.07
CA ILE A 49 0.24 0.83 2.25
C ILE A 49 0.68 1.93 3.21
N ASP A 50 1.34 1.55 4.30
CA ASP A 50 1.96 2.47 5.26
C ASP A 50 3.48 2.40 5.10
N LEU A 51 4.07 3.49 4.60
CA LEU A 51 5.50 3.62 4.36
C LEU A 51 6.14 4.39 5.52
N GLY A 52 6.28 3.73 6.66
CA GLY A 52 6.97 4.29 7.82
C GLY A 52 8.49 4.29 7.62
N THR A 53 9.21 5.18 8.30
CA THR A 53 10.69 5.22 8.28
C THR A 53 11.33 3.93 8.80
N ALA A 54 10.65 3.25 9.72
CA ALA A 54 11.16 2.01 10.33
C ALA A 54 10.67 0.75 9.60
N ASN A 55 9.37 0.69 9.28
CA ASN A 55 8.75 -0.49 8.65
C ASN A 55 7.69 -0.07 7.64
N THR A 56 7.56 -0.90 6.60
CA THR A 56 6.51 -0.88 5.61
C THR A 56 5.45 -1.92 5.97
N LEU A 57 4.20 -1.49 6.04
CA LEU A 57 3.05 -2.35 6.32
C LEU A 57 2.08 -2.36 5.13
N VAL A 58 1.61 -3.54 4.74
CA VAL A 58 0.56 -3.67 3.71
C VAL A 58 -0.70 -4.25 4.33
N TYR A 59 -1.79 -3.49 4.23
CA TYR A 59 -3.14 -3.88 4.61
C TYR A 59 -3.93 -4.30 3.39
N VAL A 60 -4.73 -5.35 3.52
CA VAL A 60 -5.81 -5.63 2.57
C VAL A 60 -7.11 -5.75 3.35
N LYS A 61 -8.13 -4.99 2.92
CA LYS A 61 -9.45 -5.02 3.54
C LYS A 61 -10.01 -6.45 3.52
N GLY A 62 -10.50 -6.91 4.67
CA GLY A 62 -11.00 -8.27 4.86
C GLY A 62 -9.93 -9.33 5.10
N LYS A 63 -8.64 -9.05 4.86
CA LYS A 63 -7.52 -9.98 5.14
C LYS A 63 -6.61 -9.52 6.28
N GLY A 64 -6.58 -8.22 6.61
CA GLY A 64 -5.71 -7.71 7.66
C GLY A 64 -4.35 -7.23 7.14
N ILE A 65 -3.34 -7.18 8.02
CA ILE A 65 -1.95 -6.86 7.64
C ILE A 65 -1.35 -8.10 6.98
N LEU A 66 -0.99 -8.00 5.70
CA LEU A 66 -0.34 -9.09 4.98
C LEU A 66 1.17 -9.04 5.07
N ILE A 67 1.76 -7.84 5.09
CA ILE A 67 3.22 -7.65 5.04
C ILE A 67 3.64 -6.70 6.16
N ARG A 68 4.72 -7.06 6.85
CA ARG A 68 5.41 -6.22 7.83
C ARG A 68 6.92 -6.38 7.62
N GLU A 69 7.48 -5.54 6.77
CA GLU A 69 8.91 -5.56 6.43
C GLU A 69 9.60 -4.28 6.93
N PRO A 70 10.87 -4.35 7.38
CA PRO A 70 11.69 -3.17 7.60
C PRO A 70 11.79 -2.28 6.36
N SER A 71 11.80 -0.96 6.52
CA SER A 71 11.89 0.00 5.40
C SER A 71 13.31 0.23 4.89
N VAL A 72 14.16 -0.80 4.97
CA VAL A 72 15.57 -0.73 4.58
C VAL A 72 15.82 -1.52 3.30
N VAL A 73 16.72 -1.00 2.47
CA VAL A 73 17.15 -1.60 1.21
C VAL A 73 18.67 -1.53 1.17
N THR A 74 19.30 -2.62 0.72
CA THR A 74 20.73 -2.67 0.50
C THR A 74 21.02 -2.51 -0.98
N ILE A 75 21.83 -1.51 -1.31
CA ILE A 75 22.27 -1.22 -2.68
C ILE A 75 23.79 -1.36 -2.82
N HIS A 76 24.23 -1.72 -4.01
CA HIS A 76 25.62 -1.61 -4.41
C HIS A 76 25.95 -0.13 -4.68
N LYS A 77 26.98 0.42 -4.01
CA LYS A 77 27.28 1.86 -4.04
C LYS A 77 27.61 2.40 -5.44
N LYS A 78 28.29 1.61 -6.27
CA LYS A 78 28.79 2.01 -7.59
C LYS A 78 27.73 1.82 -8.68
N THR A 79 27.19 0.61 -8.81
CA THR A 79 26.21 0.28 -9.87
C THR A 79 24.79 0.74 -9.53
N LYS A 80 24.51 1.05 -8.25
CA LYS A 80 23.16 1.35 -7.72
C LYS A 80 22.18 0.18 -7.83
N GLU A 81 22.68 -1.03 -8.02
CA GLU A 81 21.86 -2.24 -8.04
C GLU A 81 21.30 -2.57 -6.65
N VAL A 82 20.08 -3.09 -6.61
CA VAL A 82 19.41 -3.52 -5.36
C VAL A 82 19.79 -4.97 -5.06
N LEU A 83 20.49 -5.18 -3.94
CA LEU A 83 20.96 -6.50 -3.52
C LEU A 83 19.93 -7.21 -2.63
N ALA A 84 19.28 -6.48 -1.74
CA ALA A 84 18.25 -7.02 -0.86
C ALA A 84 17.30 -5.93 -0.34
N VAL A 85 16.13 -6.35 0.14
CA VAL A 85 15.09 -5.49 0.74
C VAL A 85 14.64 -6.07 2.08
N GLY A 86 14.18 -5.22 2.99
CA GLY A 86 13.49 -5.63 4.22
C GLY A 86 14.39 -6.32 5.23
N ALA A 87 13.92 -7.43 5.80
CA ALA A 87 14.67 -8.16 6.82
C ALA A 87 15.99 -8.73 6.29
N ALA A 88 16.03 -9.09 4.99
CA ALA A 88 17.26 -9.55 4.35
C ALA A 88 18.29 -8.42 4.28
N ALA A 89 17.89 -7.23 3.82
CA ALA A 89 18.74 -6.04 3.81
C ALA A 89 19.28 -5.68 5.20
N LYS A 90 18.42 -5.76 6.23
CA LYS A 90 18.80 -5.48 7.63
C LYS A 90 19.90 -6.42 8.16
N ARG A 91 19.96 -7.66 7.66
CA ARG A 91 20.96 -8.66 8.05
C ARG A 91 22.24 -8.61 7.20
N MET A 92 22.28 -7.80 6.15
CA MET A 92 23.46 -7.73 5.30
C MET A 92 24.62 -7.05 6.03
N PRO A 93 25.84 -7.61 5.97
CA PRO A 93 27.03 -6.98 6.53
C PRO A 93 27.42 -5.75 5.70
N LEU A 94 27.93 -4.72 6.39
CA LEU A 94 28.30 -3.42 5.79
C LEU A 94 29.32 -3.54 4.64
N ALA A 95 30.14 -4.59 4.63
CA ALA A 95 31.12 -4.84 3.57
C ALA A 95 30.48 -5.08 2.19
N CYS A 96 29.27 -5.64 2.14
CA CYS A 96 28.57 -5.95 0.89
C CYS A 96 27.98 -4.69 0.21
N HIS A 97 28.02 -3.52 0.85
CA HIS A 97 27.65 -2.25 0.20
C HIS A 97 28.69 -1.78 -0.84
N GLN A 98 29.90 -2.32 -0.82
CA GLN A 98 31.02 -1.85 -1.65
C GLN A 98 31.40 -2.79 -2.80
N ALA A 99 30.99 -4.06 -2.71
CA ALA A 99 31.22 -5.07 -3.72
C ALA A 99 30.37 -4.79 -4.94
#